data_AF-A0A0D8XR45-F1
#
_entry.id   AF-A0A0D8XR45-F1
#
_cell.length_a   1.000
_cell.length_b   1.000
_cell.length_c   1.000
_cell.angle_alpha   90.00
_cell.angle_beta   90.00
_cell.angle_gamma   90.00
#
_symmetry.space_group_name_H-M   'P 1'
#
loop_
_entity.id
_entity.type
_entity.pdbx_description
1 polymer ?
#
loop_
_entity_poly.entity_id
_entity_poly.type
_entity_poly.pdbx_seq_one_letter_code
_entity_poly.pdbx_strand_id
1 'polypeptide(L)'
;MLCNRSSFDIRAYILRCGHSFCELCLDDAVNRDDRCPECRRYTYGICIPNRRLNECIFDILLERSEGLQEFRQRVTKNQAILTLRRKARSALFSIFCNNSGPVAINKIEEEWKAQSRFDFLPDDLRTEMLRIINSDKKFFKIFVQQDDAAQFFTYKVTHRIAKGKLLTSMKSLFVLSYECR
;
A
#
# COMPACT_ATOMS: atom_id res chain seq x y z
N MET A 1 35.74 -6.03 14.74
CA MET A 1 34.61 -5.08 14.92
C MET A 1 33.45 -5.55 14.07
N LEU A 2 32.43 -6.16 14.67
CA LEU A 2 31.20 -6.52 13.97
C LEU A 2 30.33 -5.26 13.93
N CYS A 3 30.36 -4.52 12.82
CA CYS A 3 29.39 -3.46 12.59
C CYS A 3 28.00 -4.11 12.64
N ASN A 4 27.15 -3.62 13.53
CA ASN A 4 25.80 -4.13 13.76
C ASN A 4 25.02 -4.02 12.42
N ARG A 5 24.92 -5.13 11.65
CA ARG A 5 24.23 -5.21 10.35
C ARG A 5 22.71 -4.97 10.44
N SER A 6 22.22 -4.51 11.59
CA SER A 6 20.84 -4.68 12.06
C SER A 6 19.88 -3.53 11.73
N SER A 7 20.17 -2.64 10.78
CA SER A 7 19.20 -1.57 10.44
C SER A 7 19.10 -1.15 8.97
N PHE A 8 19.76 -1.85 8.05
CA PHE A 8 19.64 -1.60 6.61
C PHE A 8 18.57 -2.48 5.98
N ASP A 9 17.32 -2.05 6.07
CA ASP A 9 16.19 -2.80 5.52
C ASP A 9 15.96 -2.44 4.04
N ILE A 10 16.88 -2.89 3.19
CA ILE A 10 16.67 -2.92 1.74
C ILE A 10 15.71 -4.05 1.46
N ARG A 11 14.54 -3.74 0.88
CA ARG A 11 13.50 -4.73 0.65
C ARG A 11 13.17 -4.87 -0.82
N ALA A 12 13.98 -5.67 -1.52
CA ALA A 12 13.60 -6.25 -2.78
C ALA A 12 12.71 -7.48 -2.55
N TYR A 13 11.70 -7.62 -3.39
CA TYR A 13 10.78 -8.74 -3.41
C TYR A 13 10.78 -9.35 -4.81
N ILE A 14 10.70 -10.68 -4.87
CA ILE A 14 10.54 -11.45 -6.08
C ILE A 14 9.09 -11.92 -6.21
N LEU A 15 8.54 -11.76 -7.42
CA LEU A 15 7.25 -12.32 -7.80
C LEU A 15 7.42 -13.77 -8.27
N ARG A 16 6.33 -14.56 -8.28
CA ARG A 16 6.35 -15.95 -8.79
C ARG A 16 6.86 -16.09 -10.23
N CYS A 17 6.79 -15.03 -11.02
CA CYS A 17 7.32 -15.00 -12.38
C CYS A 17 8.84 -14.80 -12.47
N GLY A 18 9.53 -14.61 -11.34
CA GLY A 18 10.99 -14.42 -11.26
C GLY A 18 11.45 -12.96 -11.26
N HIS A 19 10.60 -12.01 -11.65
CA HIS A 19 10.97 -10.59 -11.63
C HIS A 19 11.01 -10.02 -10.21
N SER A 20 12.03 -9.22 -9.93
CA SER A 20 12.25 -8.59 -8.64
C SER A 20 12.08 -7.07 -8.71
N PHE A 21 11.49 -6.50 -7.68
CA PHE A 21 11.25 -5.05 -7.55
C PHE A 21 11.51 -4.62 -6.11
N CYS A 22 11.74 -3.33 -5.88
CA CYS A 22 11.72 -2.81 -4.52
C CYS A 22 10.28 -2.80 -3.96
N GLU A 23 10.15 -2.85 -2.63
CA GLU A 23 8.86 -2.91 -1.93
C GLU A 23 7.91 -1.78 -2.34
N LEU A 24 8.43 -0.55 -2.47
CA LEU A 24 7.61 0.61 -2.83
C LEU A 24 7.07 0.51 -4.27
N CYS A 25 7.90 0.12 -5.23
CA CYS A 25 7.46 -0.08 -6.62
C CYS A 25 6.43 -1.20 -6.71
N LEU A 26 6.64 -2.27 -5.95
CA LEU A 26 5.73 -3.40 -5.94
C LEU A 26 4.39 -3.06 -5.28
N ASP A 27 4.42 -2.29 -4.19
CA ASP A 27 3.25 -1.71 -3.55
C ASP A 27 2.44 -0.84 -4.52
N ASP A 28 3.07 0.04 -5.31
CA ASP A 28 2.34 0.83 -6.29
C ASP A 28 1.76 -0.02 -7.44
N ALA A 29 2.52 -0.99 -7.95
CA ALA A 29 2.13 -1.74 -9.12
C ALA A 29 1.04 -2.79 -8.81
N VAL A 30 1.29 -3.66 -7.84
CA VAL A 30 0.41 -4.82 -7.54
C VAL A 30 -0.93 -4.38 -6.96
N ASN A 31 -0.96 -3.25 -6.26
CA ASN A 31 -2.22 -2.69 -5.75
C ASN A 31 -3.07 -2.03 -6.85
N ARG A 32 -2.50 -1.67 -8.01
CA ARG A 32 -3.25 -1.12 -9.15
C ARG A 32 -3.67 -2.20 -10.14
N ASP A 33 -2.81 -3.19 -10.34
CA ASP A 33 -3.00 -4.29 -11.27
C ASP A 33 -2.30 -5.52 -10.68
N ASP A 34 -3.02 -6.62 -10.49
CA ASP A 34 -2.50 -7.84 -9.85
C ASP A 34 -1.53 -8.63 -10.75
N ARG A 35 -1.05 -8.01 -11.84
CA ARG A 35 -0.10 -8.56 -12.82
C ARG A 35 1.29 -7.96 -12.66
N CYS A 36 2.30 -8.77 -12.96
CA CYS A 36 3.70 -8.33 -12.98
C CYS A 36 3.90 -7.14 -13.94
N PRO A 37 4.59 -6.07 -13.53
CA PRO A 37 4.88 -4.92 -14.39
C PRO A 37 5.60 -5.29 -15.70
N GLU A 38 6.53 -6.25 -15.62
CA GLU A 38 7.39 -6.67 -16.73
C GLU A 38 6.68 -7.65 -17.65
N CYS A 39 6.30 -8.83 -17.14
CA CYS A 39 5.78 -9.91 -17.99
C CYS A 39 4.26 -10.03 -18.01
N ARG A 40 3.53 -9.18 -17.28
CA ARG A 40 2.06 -9.14 -17.21
C ARG A 40 1.39 -10.44 -16.74
N ARG A 41 2.15 -11.39 -16.20
CA ARG A 41 1.60 -12.60 -15.56
C ARG A 41 1.00 -12.25 -14.21
N TYR A 42 -0.11 -12.91 -13.86
CA TYR A 42 -0.75 -12.75 -12.54
C TYR A 42 0.22 -13.08 -11.41
N THR A 43 0.26 -12.19 -10.41
CA THR A 43 1.14 -12.31 -9.24
C THR A 43 0.55 -13.20 -8.15
N TYR A 44 -0.77 -13.41 -8.19
CA TYR A 44 -1.54 -14.08 -7.13
C TYR A 44 -1.36 -13.45 -5.75
N GLY A 45 -0.89 -12.20 -5.70
CA GLY A 45 -0.65 -11.47 -4.46
C GLY A 45 0.36 -12.15 -3.53
N ILE A 46 1.39 -12.82 -4.06
CA ILE A 46 2.46 -13.39 -3.24
C ILE A 46 3.76 -12.69 -3.59
N CYS A 47 4.28 -11.91 -2.64
CA CYS A 47 5.55 -11.21 -2.73
C CYS A 47 6.56 -11.91 -1.80
N ILE A 48 7.63 -12.47 -2.36
CA ILE A 48 8.63 -13.20 -1.59
C ILE A 48 9.85 -12.30 -1.37
N PRO A 49 10.34 -12.09 -0.14
CA PRO A 49 11.56 -11.30 0.08
C PRO A 49 12.76 -11.90 -0.67
N ASN A 50 13.44 -11.10 -1.50
CA ASN A 50 14.62 -11.53 -2.24
C ASN A 50 15.90 -11.21 -1.44
N ARG A 51 16.18 -12.04 -0.43
CA ARG A 51 17.31 -11.84 0.50
C ARG A 51 18.67 -11.75 -0.20
N ARG A 52 18.91 -12.61 -1.20
CA ARG A 52 20.16 -12.61 -1.97
C ARG A 52 20.37 -11.30 -2.73
N LEU A 53 19.33 -10.79 -3.40
CA LEU A 53 19.43 -9.51 -4.07
C LEU A 53 19.65 -8.36 -3.08
N ASN A 54 19.01 -8.40 -1.91
CA ASN A 54 19.24 -7.39 -0.87
C ASN A 54 20.69 -7.38 -0.37
N GLU A 55 21.29 -8.55 -0.18
CA GLU A 55 22.72 -8.70 0.17
C GLU A 55 23.61 -8.09 -0.93
N CYS A 56 23.39 -8.45 -2.19
CA CYS A 56 24.17 -7.89 -3.30
C CYS A 56 24.05 -6.36 -3.40
N ILE A 57 22.85 -5.80 -3.23
CA ILE A 57 22.66 -4.35 -3.24
C ILE A 57 23.44 -3.71 -2.09
N PHE A 58 23.40 -4.32 -0.91
CA PHE A 58 24.10 -3.80 0.26
C PHE A 58 25.62 -3.80 0.06
N ASP A 59 26.19 -4.88 -0.46
CA ASP A 59 27.62 -4.99 -0.71
C ASP A 59 28.09 -3.94 -1.73
N ILE A 60 27.34 -3.74 -2.83
CA ILE A 60 27.62 -2.69 -3.82
C ILE A 60 27.60 -1.29 -3.19
N LEU A 61 26.68 -1.04 -2.26
CA LEU A 61 26.57 0.26 -1.57
C LEU A 61 27.68 0.48 -0.56
N LEU A 62 28.19 -0.58 0.08
CA LEU A 62 29.32 -0.48 0.99
C LEU A 62 30.63 -0.15 0.26
N GLU A 63 30.82 -0.70 -0.94
CA GLU A 63 32.00 -0.41 -1.76
C GLU A 63 32.02 1.03 -2.28
N ARG A 64 30.85 1.66 -2.44
CA ARG A 64 30.67 3.02 -2.97
C ARG A 64 30.27 3.98 -1.85
N SER A 65 31.22 4.33 -0.99
CA SER A 65 31.02 5.16 0.22
C SER A 65 30.19 6.44 -0.01
N GLU A 66 30.32 7.07 -1.18
CA GLU A 66 29.62 8.32 -1.55
C GLU A 66 28.09 8.15 -1.73
N GLY A 67 27.61 6.95 -2.07
CA GLY A 67 26.18 6.71 -2.34
C GLY A 67 25.35 6.25 -1.13
N LEU A 68 26.01 5.90 -0.02
CA LEU A 68 25.36 5.22 1.10
C LEU A 68 24.40 6.13 1.88
N GLN A 69 24.75 7.42 2.03
CA GLN A 69 23.89 8.38 2.74
C GLN A 69 22.63 8.73 1.94
N GLU A 70 22.74 8.98 0.64
CA GLU A 70 21.58 9.22 -0.22
C GLU A 70 20.66 8.00 -0.26
N PHE A 71 21.25 6.80 -0.33
CA PHE A 71 20.50 5.56 -0.27
C PHE A 71 19.73 5.43 1.06
N ARG A 72 20.37 5.70 2.21
CA ARG A 72 19.71 5.75 3.53
C ARG A 72 18.49 6.64 3.54
N GLN A 73 18.65 7.88 3.05
CA GLN A 73 17.57 8.85 3.01
C GLN A 73 16.40 8.36 2.15
N ARG A 74 16.68 7.74 1.00
CA ARG A 74 15.66 7.15 0.13
C ARG A 74 14.92 5.99 0.82
N VAL A 75 15.63 5.10 1.50
CA VAL A 75 15.00 3.99 2.25
C VAL A 75 14.07 4.54 3.33
N THR A 76 14.51 5.50 4.14
CA THR A 76 13.68 6.13 5.18
C THR A 76 12.45 6.79 4.59
N LYS A 77 12.60 7.57 3.51
CA LYS A 77 11.48 8.21 2.81
C LYS A 77 10.49 7.18 2.28
N ASN A 78 10.98 6.12 1.63
CA ASN A 78 10.14 5.07 1.08
C ASN A 78 9.39 4.30 2.19
N GLN A 79 10.04 4.06 3.32
CA GLN A 79 9.42 3.39 4.47
C GLN A 79 8.31 4.24 5.08
N ALA A 80 8.50 5.55 5.16
CA ALA A 80 7.45 6.47 5.60
C ALA A 80 6.24 6.42 4.66
N ILE A 81 6.46 6.46 3.34
CA ILE A 81 5.40 6.35 2.32
C ILE A 81 4.66 5.00 2.44
N LEU A 82 5.38 3.89 2.53
CA LEU A 82 4.79 2.55 2.68
C LEU A 82 3.94 2.45 3.96
N THR A 83 4.42 3.03 5.06
CA THR A 83 3.69 3.07 6.33
C THR A 83 2.39 3.85 6.19
N LEU A 84 2.44 5.02 5.56
CA LEU A 84 1.27 5.85 5.28
C LEU A 84 0.24 5.10 4.43
N ARG A 85 0.68 4.47 3.34
CA ARG A 85 -0.16 3.68 2.44
C ARG A 85 -0.84 2.50 3.13
N ARG A 86 -0.08 1.75 3.93
CA ARG A 86 -0.63 0.63 4.72
C ARG A 86 -1.71 1.10 5.67
N LYS A 87 -1.49 2.23 6.37
CA LYS A 87 -2.50 2.85 7.25
C LYS A 87 -3.74 3.27 6.48
N ALA A 88 -3.58 3.95 5.35
CA ALA A 88 -4.68 4.38 4.48
C ALA A 88 -5.54 3.18 4.03
N ARG A 89 -4.89 2.13 3.52
CA ARG A 89 -5.56 0.90 3.07
C ARG A 89 -6.28 0.18 4.22
N SER A 90 -5.66 0.09 5.39
CA SER A 90 -6.27 -0.53 6.57
C SER A 90 -7.53 0.21 7.02
N ALA A 91 -7.47 1.55 7.09
CA ALA A 91 -8.61 2.37 7.45
C ALA A 91 -9.75 2.21 6.44
N LEU A 92 -9.46 2.37 5.14
CA LEU A 92 -10.44 2.16 4.06
C LEU A 92 -11.09 0.79 4.11
N PHE A 93 -10.32 -0.26 4.36
CA PHE A 93 -10.84 -1.63 4.46
C PHE A 93 -11.85 -1.80 5.59
N SER A 94 -11.55 -1.30 6.79
CA SER A 94 -12.51 -1.37 7.91
C SER A 94 -13.82 -0.69 7.56
N ILE A 95 -13.74 0.51 6.98
CA ILE A 95 -14.91 1.29 6.58
C ILE A 95 -15.76 0.52 5.58
N PHE A 96 -15.12 -0.07 4.55
CA PHE A 96 -15.81 -0.81 3.50
C PHE A 96 -16.35 -2.17 3.96
N CYS A 97 -15.75 -2.80 4.96
CA CYS A 97 -16.29 -4.03 5.54
C CYS A 97 -17.53 -3.76 6.40
N ASN A 98 -17.57 -2.59 7.07
CA ASN A 98 -18.65 -2.22 7.98
C ASN A 98 -19.77 -1.41 7.30
N ASN A 99 -19.63 -1.05 6.02
CA ASN A 99 -20.64 -0.31 5.25
C ASN A 99 -21.09 -1.07 4.01
N SER A 100 -22.38 -0.98 3.71
CA SER A 100 -23.00 -1.52 2.49
C SER A 100 -23.37 -0.43 1.47
N GLY A 101 -23.25 0.84 1.85
CA GLY A 101 -23.68 1.98 1.04
C GLY A 101 -22.57 3.02 0.82
N PRO A 102 -22.90 4.17 0.20
CA PRO A 102 -21.98 5.29 0.05
C PRO A 102 -21.33 5.71 1.37
N VAL A 103 -20.04 6.05 1.32
CA VAL A 103 -19.24 6.50 2.46
C VAL A 103 -18.87 7.96 2.24
N ALA A 104 -19.36 8.83 3.12
CA ALA A 104 -18.97 10.23 3.15
C ALA A 104 -17.58 10.41 3.78
N ILE A 105 -16.85 11.48 3.42
CA ILE A 105 -15.50 11.75 3.95
C ILE A 105 -15.46 11.83 5.48
N ASN A 106 -16.48 12.43 6.10
CA ASN A 106 -16.61 12.55 7.56
C ASN A 106 -16.65 11.18 8.23
N LYS A 107 -17.29 10.18 7.61
CA LYS A 107 -17.31 8.81 8.12
C LYS A 107 -15.93 8.15 8.07
N ILE A 108 -15.12 8.51 7.08
CA ILE A 108 -13.72 8.06 7.00
C ILE A 108 -12.92 8.63 8.17
N GLU A 109 -13.13 9.91 8.49
CA GLU A 109 -12.47 10.58 9.60
C GLU A 109 -12.92 10.04 10.95
N GLU A 110 -14.22 9.78 11.14
CA GLU A 110 -14.78 9.16 12.35
C GLU A 110 -14.18 7.77 12.59
N GLU A 111 -14.13 6.92 11.57
CA GLU A 111 -13.53 5.60 11.70
C GLU A 111 -12.03 5.69 12.00
N TRP A 112 -11.32 6.62 11.37
CA TRP A 112 -9.90 6.86 11.68
C TRP A 112 -9.70 7.28 13.13
N LYS A 113 -10.54 8.18 13.66
CA LYS A 113 -10.50 8.59 15.07
C LYS A 113 -10.82 7.42 16.01
N ALA A 114 -11.70 6.50 15.60
CA ALA A 114 -12.01 5.32 16.39
C ALA A 114 -10.86 4.30 16.44
N GLN A 115 -10.10 4.16 15.34
CA GLN A 115 -8.97 3.22 15.25
C GLN A 115 -7.65 3.79 15.76
N SER A 116 -7.48 5.11 15.67
CA SER A 116 -6.26 5.80 16.02
C SER A 116 -6.39 6.50 17.36
N ARG A 117 -5.27 6.79 18.03
CA ARG A 117 -5.26 7.62 19.24
C ARG A 117 -5.24 9.13 18.92
N PHE A 118 -5.64 9.51 17.71
CA PHE A 118 -5.53 10.88 17.20
C PHE A 118 -6.90 11.48 16.92
N ASP A 119 -7.11 12.72 17.34
CA ASP A 119 -8.39 13.44 17.18
C ASP A 119 -8.65 13.96 15.76
N PHE A 120 -7.63 13.89 14.90
CA PHE A 120 -7.70 14.35 13.52
C PHE A 120 -7.07 13.35 12.54
N LEU A 121 -7.56 13.37 11.30
CA LEU A 121 -6.99 12.64 10.18
C LEU A 121 -5.82 13.45 9.61
N PRO A 122 -4.57 12.94 9.65
CA PRO A 122 -3.43 13.63 9.04
C PRO A 122 -3.66 13.94 7.55
N ASP A 123 -3.26 15.13 7.09
CA ASP A 123 -3.51 15.56 5.70
C ASP A 123 -2.79 14.70 4.66
N ASP A 124 -1.60 14.20 4.99
CA ASP A 124 -0.86 13.25 4.16
C ASP A 124 -1.63 11.94 4.00
N LEU A 125 -2.22 11.45 5.09
CA LEU A 125 -3.04 10.25 5.09
C LEU A 125 -4.33 10.46 4.31
N ARG A 126 -5.02 11.58 4.52
CA ARG A 126 -6.22 11.97 3.75
C ARG A 126 -5.91 12.01 2.26
N THR A 127 -4.82 12.67 1.88
CA THR A 127 -4.35 12.77 0.49
C THR A 127 -4.07 11.38 -0.09
N GLU A 128 -3.43 10.50 0.66
CA GLU A 128 -3.10 9.15 0.22
C GLU A 128 -4.36 8.26 0.06
N MET A 129 -5.34 8.37 0.96
CA MET A 129 -6.63 7.69 0.83
C MET A 129 -7.36 8.16 -0.44
N LEU A 130 -7.42 9.47 -0.68
CA LEU A 130 -7.99 10.03 -1.91
C LEU A 130 -7.24 9.56 -3.16
N ARG A 131 -5.92 9.46 -3.11
CA ARG A 131 -5.11 8.92 -4.22
C ARG A 131 -5.51 7.48 -4.53
N ILE A 132 -5.65 6.63 -3.50
CA ILE A 132 -6.07 5.23 -3.66
C ILE A 132 -7.47 5.16 -4.30
N ILE A 133 -8.44 5.88 -3.75
CA ILE A 133 -9.83 5.93 -4.26
C ILE A 133 -9.85 6.39 -5.72
N ASN A 134 -9.13 7.46 -6.06
CA ASN A 134 -9.09 8.01 -7.42
C ASN A 134 -8.37 7.10 -8.43
N SER A 135 -7.37 6.35 -7.97
CA SER A 135 -6.59 5.45 -8.82
C SER A 135 -7.39 4.23 -9.29
N ASP A 136 -8.43 3.85 -8.55
CA ASP A 136 -9.19 2.63 -8.81
C ASP A 136 -10.66 2.89 -9.13
N LYS A 137 -10.88 3.60 -10.23
CA LYS A 137 -12.21 3.98 -10.75
C LYS A 137 -13.12 2.79 -11.07
N LYS A 138 -12.57 1.57 -11.10
CA LYS A 138 -13.36 0.34 -11.30
C LYS A 138 -14.21 0.01 -10.07
N PHE A 139 -13.70 0.31 -8.88
CA PHE A 139 -14.40 0.01 -7.61
C PHE A 139 -14.99 1.28 -6.97
N PHE A 140 -14.35 2.43 -7.17
CA PHE A 140 -14.77 3.69 -6.54
C PHE A 140 -15.42 4.64 -7.54
N LYS A 141 -16.56 5.22 -7.16
CA LYS A 141 -17.24 6.30 -7.89
C LYS A 141 -17.44 7.49 -6.98
N ILE A 142 -16.63 8.52 -7.19
CA ILE A 142 -16.71 9.74 -6.39
C ILE A 142 -17.90 10.56 -6.87
N PHE A 143 -18.75 11.01 -5.93
CA PHE A 143 -19.85 11.92 -6.21
C PHE A 143 -19.61 13.19 -5.40
N VAL A 144 -19.30 14.28 -6.11
CA VAL A 144 -19.23 15.59 -5.49
C VAL A 144 -20.64 16.17 -5.54
N GLN A 145 -21.33 16.19 -4.41
CA GLN A 145 -22.62 16.88 -4.30
C GLN A 145 -22.32 18.37 -4.06
N GLN A 146 -22.83 19.25 -4.91
CA GLN A 146 -22.51 20.68 -4.87
C GLN A 146 -23.29 21.47 -3.81
N ASP A 147 -24.30 20.86 -3.17
CA ASP A 147 -25.28 21.61 -2.37
C ASP A 147 -24.93 21.82 -0.91
N ASP A 148 -23.93 21.15 -0.35
CA ASP A 148 -23.40 21.42 0.98
C ASP A 148 -21.94 20.95 0.99
N ALA A 149 -21.08 21.54 1.82
CA ALA A 149 -19.62 21.36 1.82
C ALA A 149 -19.08 19.92 2.05
N ALA A 150 -19.90 18.88 1.88
CA ALA A 150 -19.56 17.47 2.03
C ALA A 150 -19.28 16.79 0.68
N GLN A 151 -18.06 16.25 0.55
CA GLN A 151 -17.72 15.32 -0.54
C GLN A 151 -18.14 13.89 -0.16
N PHE A 152 -18.86 13.21 -1.06
CA PHE A 152 -19.30 11.84 -0.86
C PHE A 152 -18.51 10.87 -1.76
N PHE A 153 -18.10 9.73 -1.21
CA PHE A 153 -17.53 8.63 -1.96
C PHE A 153 -18.55 7.51 -2.00
N THR A 154 -19.22 7.35 -3.14
CA THR A 154 -19.91 6.08 -3.34
C THR A 154 -18.87 5.07 -3.82
N TYR A 155 -18.98 3.84 -3.37
CA TYR A 155 -18.25 2.75 -4.00
C TYR A 155 -19.30 1.76 -4.45
N LYS A 156 -19.15 1.31 -5.69
CA LYS A 156 -19.96 0.20 -6.15
C LYS A 156 -19.17 -1.03 -5.78
N VAL A 157 -19.47 -1.62 -4.62
CA VAL A 157 -19.13 -3.04 -4.42
C VAL A 157 -19.90 -3.77 -5.49
N THR A 158 -19.25 -4.06 -6.61
CA THR A 158 -19.84 -4.96 -7.59
C THR A 158 -19.93 -6.30 -6.87
N HIS A 159 -21.15 -6.62 -6.43
CA HIS A 159 -21.58 -7.86 -5.78
C HIS A 159 -21.33 -9.12 -6.62
N ARG A 160 -20.37 -9.12 -7.57
CA ARG A 160 -19.84 -10.33 -8.23
C ARG A 160 -18.82 -11.03 -7.36
N ILE A 161 -19.13 -11.13 -6.08
CA ILE A 161 -18.24 -11.69 -5.10
C ILE A 161 -19.11 -12.53 -4.18
N ALA A 162 -19.34 -13.77 -4.64
CA ALA A 162 -19.46 -14.89 -3.71
C ALA A 162 -18.36 -14.71 -2.64
N LYS A 163 -18.72 -14.88 -1.36
CA LYS A 163 -17.97 -14.56 -0.13
C LYS A 163 -16.45 -14.86 -0.10
N GLY A 164 -15.84 -15.49 -1.12
CA GLY A 164 -14.40 -15.71 -1.27
C GLY A 164 -13.61 -14.74 -2.19
N LYS A 165 -14.21 -14.00 -3.13
CA LYS A 165 -13.45 -13.19 -4.13
C LYS A 165 -13.09 -11.75 -3.71
N LEU A 166 -13.81 -11.14 -2.75
CA LEU A 166 -13.50 -9.79 -2.20
C LEU A 166 -12.22 -9.91 -1.41
N LEU A 167 -12.15 -11.00 -0.65
CA LEU A 167 -10.94 -11.42 0.02
C LEU A 167 -9.78 -11.55 -0.95
N THR A 168 -9.91 -11.93 -2.22
CA THR A 168 -8.75 -12.05 -3.12
C THR A 168 -8.29 -10.71 -3.70
N SER A 169 -9.22 -9.86 -4.14
CA SER A 169 -8.91 -8.50 -4.66
C SER A 169 -8.56 -7.50 -3.57
N MET A 170 -9.03 -7.71 -2.33
CA MET A 170 -8.52 -6.99 -1.18
C MET A 170 -7.30 -7.69 -0.60
N LYS A 171 -7.13 -9.02 -0.67
CA LYS A 171 -5.82 -9.63 -0.34
C LYS A 171 -4.70 -9.08 -1.20
N SER A 172 -4.93 -8.79 -2.49
CA SER A 172 -3.94 -8.07 -3.32
C SER A 172 -3.62 -6.67 -2.78
N LEU A 173 -4.61 -5.96 -2.21
CA LEU A 173 -4.42 -4.72 -1.44
C LEU A 173 -3.72 -4.91 -0.09
N PHE A 174 -3.55 -6.14 0.41
CA PHE A 174 -3.03 -6.44 1.75
C PHE A 174 -1.80 -7.37 1.76
N VAL A 175 -1.29 -7.77 0.59
CA VAL A 175 -0.13 -8.67 0.41
C VAL A 175 1.08 -8.22 1.21
N LEU A 176 1.29 -6.91 1.30
CA LEU A 176 2.44 -6.33 2.00
C LEU A 176 2.16 -5.96 3.46
N SER A 177 0.98 -6.28 4.00
CA SER A 177 0.52 -5.80 5.32
C SER A 177 0.47 -6.89 6.39
N TYR A 178 0.19 -8.15 6.03
CA TYR A 178 -0.13 -9.20 7.03
C TYR A 178 0.79 -10.44 7.02
N GLU A 179 1.60 -10.69 5.98
CA GLU A 179 2.42 -11.93 5.89
C GLU A 179 3.92 -11.77 6.26
N CYS A 180 4.34 -10.59 6.75
CA CYS A 180 5.72 -10.37 7.22
C CYS A 180 5.76 -9.95 8.69
N ARG A 181 5.30 -10.82 9.58
CA ARG A 181 5.74 -10.86 10.99
C ARG A 181 6.41 -12.18 11.27
#